data_AF-A0A1F8JPH5-F1
#
_entry.id   AF-A0A1F8JPH5-F1
#
_cell.length_a   1.000
_cell.length_b   1.000
_cell.length_c   1.000
_cell.angle_alpha   90.00
_cell.angle_beta   90.00
_cell.angle_gamma   90.00
#
_symmetry.space_group_name_H-M   'P 1'
#
loop_
_entity.id
_entity.type
_entity.pdbx_description
1 polymer ?
#
loop_
_entity_poly.entity_id
_entity_poly.type
_entity_poly.pdbx_seq_one_letter_code
_entity_poly.pdbx_strand_id
1 'polypeptide(L)'
;MFFKRSWWVFLFVALCYLLYSQGMQKKVFTYRELKFRFDHLSHYRQLALQEREDLFLQVQSQHDPAWIEMALMKSLGLVPEGETKIYFKSLEN
;
A
#
# COMPACT_ATOMS: atom_id res chain seq x y z
N MET A 1 12.83 57.76 20.80
CA MET A 1 11.88 57.25 21.83
C MET A 1 10.62 56.59 21.24
N PHE A 2 10.52 56.37 19.91
CA PHE A 2 9.33 55.74 19.27
C PHE A 2 9.44 54.21 19.10
N PHE A 3 10.66 53.65 19.17
CA PHE A 3 10.89 52.20 18.99
C PHE A 3 10.26 51.33 20.10
N LYS A 4 10.25 51.77 21.36
CA LYS A 4 9.61 51.00 22.45
C LYS A 4 8.07 50.93 22.33
N ARG A 5 7.45 51.92 21.68
CA ARG A 5 5.99 52.01 21.55
C ARG A 5 5.46 51.12 20.42
N SER A 6 6.22 50.98 19.32
CA SER A 6 5.85 50.10 18.20
C SER A 6 6.29 48.63 18.41
N TRP A 7 7.23 48.37 19.32
CA TRP A 7 7.73 47.03 19.64
C TRP A 7 6.63 46.06 20.09
N TRP A 8 5.65 46.55 20.85
CA TRP A 8 4.52 45.75 21.32
C TRP A 8 3.61 45.26 20.19
N VAL A 9 3.47 46.03 19.12
CA VAL A 9 2.67 45.62 17.95
C VAL A 9 3.36 44.48 17.21
N PHE A 10 4.68 44.56 17.03
CA PHE A 10 5.45 43.47 16.42
C PHE A 10 5.40 42.19 17.26
N LEU A 11 5.47 42.28 18.60
CA LEU A 11 5.29 41.12 19.47
C LEU A 11 3.88 40.54 19.37
N PHE A 12 2.86 41.38 19.32
CA PHE A 12 1.47 40.93 19.19
C PHE A 12 1.23 40.23 17.85
N VAL A 13 1.73 40.82 16.75
CA VAL A 13 1.64 40.22 15.41
C VAL A 13 2.42 38.91 15.35
N ALA A 14 3.64 38.87 15.88
CA ALA A 14 4.43 37.64 15.95
C ALA A 14 3.71 36.54 16.76
N LEU A 15 3.08 36.90 17.87
CA LEU A 15 2.28 35.97 18.68
C LEU A 15 1.08 35.44 17.90
N CYS A 16 0.36 36.30 17.18
CA CYS A 16 -0.74 35.88 16.30
C CYS A 16 -0.27 34.89 15.22
N TYR A 17 0.90 35.15 14.60
CA TYR A 17 1.50 34.24 13.62
C TYR A 17 1.89 32.88 14.23
N LEU A 18 2.47 32.89 15.44
CA LEU A 18 2.83 31.66 16.14
C LEU A 18 1.60 30.84 16.53
N LEU A 19 0.54 31.49 17.01
CA LEU A 19 -0.72 30.81 17.33
C LEU A 19 -1.38 30.21 16.09
N TYR A 20 -1.37 30.94 14.97
CA TYR A 20 -1.89 30.45 13.70
C TYR A 20 -1.08 29.25 13.18
N SER A 21 0.25 29.33 13.22
CA SER A 21 1.12 28.26 12.74
C SER A 21 0.99 27.00 13.60
N GLN A 22 0.97 27.14 14.93
CA GLN A 22 0.77 26.01 15.85
C GLN A 22 -0.62 25.38 15.70
N GLY A 23 -1.66 26.20 15.48
CA GLY A 23 -3.02 25.72 15.23
C GLY A 23 -3.14 24.90 13.94
N MET A 24 -2.44 25.29 12.87
CA MET A 24 -2.39 24.51 11.63
C MET A 24 -1.61 23.20 11.76
N GLN A 25 -0.47 23.20 12.45
CA GLN A 25 0.37 22.01 12.57
C GLN A 25 -0.32 20.85 13.29
N LYS A 26 -1.11 21.14 14.35
CA LYS A 26 -1.88 20.10 15.07
C LYS A 26 -2.90 19.40 14.17
N LYS A 27 -3.58 20.16 13.31
CA LYS A 27 -4.57 19.62 12.36
C LYS A 27 -3.91 18.75 11.28
N VAL A 28 -2.74 19.17 10.80
CA VAL A 28 -1.97 18.42 9.78
C VAL A 28 -1.47 17.09 10.33
N PHE A 29 -1.05 17.03 11.60
CA PHE A 29 -0.57 15.79 12.21
C PHE A 29 -1.69 14.73 12.34
N THR A 30 -2.83 15.10 12.93
CA THR A 30 -3.98 14.20 13.08
C THR A 30 -4.52 13.75 11.72
N TYR A 31 -4.55 14.65 10.73
CA TYR A 31 -4.98 14.31 9.39
C TYR A 31 -4.02 13.33 8.70
N ARG A 32 -2.70 13.51 8.87
CA ARG A 32 -1.69 12.58 8.34
C ARG A 32 -1.81 11.20 8.97
N GLU A 33 -1.99 11.12 10.28
CA GLU A 33 -2.14 9.84 10.96
C GLU A 33 -3.41 9.11 10.49
N LEU A 34 -4.54 9.82 10.40
CA LEU A 34 -5.79 9.23 9.91
C LEU A 34 -5.66 8.78 8.44
N LYS A 35 -5.01 9.60 7.60
CA LYS A 35 -4.76 9.25 6.19
C LYS A 35 -3.86 8.02 6.06
N PHE A 36 -2.80 7.93 6.87
CA PHE A 36 -1.91 6.78 6.87
C PHE A 36 -2.65 5.49 7.27
N ARG A 37 -3.48 5.54 8.33
CA ARG A 37 -4.29 4.39 8.74
C ARG A 37 -5.31 4.00 7.67
N PHE A 38 -5.94 4.97 7.01
CA PHE A 38 -6.87 4.71 5.92
C PHE A 38 -6.19 4.05 4.73
N ASP A 39 -5.03 4.56 4.32
CA ASP A 39 -4.25 4.04 3.20
C ASP A 39 -3.83 2.58 3.46
N HIS A 40 -3.30 2.33 4.66
CA HIS A 40 -2.92 0.99 5.11
C HIS A 40 -4.11 0.01 5.12
N LEU A 41 -5.28 0.46 5.61
CA LEU A 41 -6.48 -0.36 5.64
C LEU A 41 -7.04 -0.62 4.22
N SER A 42 -6.96 0.38 3.34
CA SER A 42 -7.36 0.23 1.93
C SER A 42 -6.47 -0.75 1.17
N HIS A 43 -5.16 -0.74 1.46
CA HIS A 43 -4.21 -1.65 0.86
C HIS A 43 -4.48 -3.10 1.29
N TYR A 44 -4.70 -3.36 2.59
CA TYR A 44 -5.09 -4.70 3.05
C TYR A 44 -6.41 -5.17 2.46
N ARG A 45 -7.38 -4.25 2.33
CA ARG A 45 -8.65 -4.58 1.69
C ARG A 45 -8.43 -4.99 0.24
N GLN A 46 -7.56 -4.31 -0.51
CA GLN A 46 -7.25 -4.68 -1.89
C GLN A 46 -6.57 -6.05 -1.97
N LEU A 47 -5.58 -6.32 -1.11
CA LEU A 47 -4.92 -7.63 -1.06
C LEU A 47 -5.91 -8.76 -0.76
N ALA A 48 -6.79 -8.59 0.23
CA ALA A 48 -7.80 -9.59 0.57
C ALA A 48 -8.83 -9.79 -0.56
N LEU A 49 -9.17 -8.74 -1.30
CA LEU A 49 -10.04 -8.85 -2.47
C LEU A 49 -9.37 -9.60 -3.61
N GLN A 50 -8.08 -9.32 -3.86
CA GLN A 50 -7.30 -10.02 -4.87
C GLN A 50 -7.16 -11.50 -4.53
N GLU A 51 -6.86 -11.84 -3.26
CA GLU A 51 -6.80 -13.22 -2.79
C GLU A 51 -8.15 -13.93 -2.95
N ARG A 52 -9.26 -13.24 -2.65
CA ARG A 52 -10.60 -13.76 -2.88
C ARG A 52 -10.86 -14.02 -4.36
N GLU A 53 -10.45 -13.12 -5.25
CA GLU A 53 -10.60 -13.29 -6.70
C GLU A 53 -9.75 -14.44 -7.21
N ASP A 54 -8.51 -14.58 -6.76
CA ASP A 54 -7.63 -15.70 -7.10
C ASP A 54 -8.20 -17.05 -6.63
N LEU A 55 -8.73 -17.11 -5.41
CA LEU A 55 -9.40 -18.30 -4.88
C LEU A 55 -10.69 -18.61 -5.65
N PHE A 56 -11.46 -17.58 -6.00
CA PHE A 56 -12.67 -17.75 -6.78
C PHE A 56 -12.35 -18.28 -8.18
N LEU A 57 -11.32 -17.74 -8.83
CA LEU A 57 -10.82 -18.24 -10.11
C LEU A 57 -10.37 -19.69 -9.96
N GLN A 58 -9.61 -20.03 -8.91
CA GLN A 58 -9.20 -21.42 -8.63
C GLN A 58 -10.40 -22.36 -8.49
N VAL A 59 -11.43 -21.97 -7.75
CA VAL A 59 -12.64 -22.78 -7.57
C VAL A 59 -13.39 -22.94 -8.88
N GLN A 60 -13.53 -21.87 -9.68
CA GLN A 60 -14.20 -21.95 -10.98
C GLN A 60 -13.48 -22.87 -11.96
N SER A 61 -12.15 -22.87 -11.90
CA SER A 61 -11.31 -23.67 -12.80
C SER A 61 -11.07 -25.08 -12.29
N GLN A 62 -11.46 -25.45 -11.06
CA GLN A 62 -11.48 -26.86 -10.60
C GLN A 62 -12.41 -27.76 -11.43
N HIS A 63 -13.28 -27.18 -12.26
CA HIS A 63 -14.08 -27.91 -13.24
C HIS A 63 -13.34 -28.17 -14.56
N ASP A 64 -12.17 -27.57 -14.77
CA ASP A 64 -11.35 -27.74 -15.96
C ASP A 64 -10.16 -28.69 -15.67
N PRO A 65 -10.08 -29.85 -16.35
CA PRO A 65 -9.01 -30.82 -16.13
C PRO A 65 -7.61 -30.23 -16.39
N ALA A 66 -7.46 -29.29 -17.34
CA ALA A 66 -6.17 -28.65 -17.64
C ALA A 66 -5.70 -27.73 -16.51
N TRP A 67 -6.63 -27.14 -15.75
CA TRP A 67 -6.25 -26.32 -14.59
C TRP A 67 -5.82 -27.16 -13.39
N ILE A 68 -6.46 -28.32 -13.17
CA ILE A 68 -6.05 -29.26 -12.12
C ILE A 68 -4.60 -29.68 -12.31
N GLU A 69 -4.21 -30.03 -13.54
CA GLU A 69 -2.83 -30.42 -13.87
C GLU A 69 -1.84 -29.27 -13.62
N MET A 70 -2.14 -28.05 -14.08
CA MET A 70 -1.29 -26.88 -13.85
C MET A 70 -1.21 -26.48 -12.37
N ALA A 71 -2.30 -26.60 -11.61
CA ALA A 71 -2.31 -26.38 -10.17
C ALA A 71 -1.51 -27.46 -9.42
N LEU A 72 -1.58 -28.73 -9.86
CA LEU A 72 -0.74 -29.82 -9.36
C LEU A 72 0.74 -29.55 -9.63
N MET A 73 1.09 -29.14 -10.86
CA MET A 73 2.46 -28.80 -11.25
C MET A 73 3.02 -27.65 -10.42
N LYS A 74 2.19 -26.64 -10.10
CA LYS A 74 2.59 -25.47 -9.32
C LYS A 74 2.70 -25.76 -7.81
N SER A 75 1.79 -26.56 -7.25
CA SER A 75 1.72 -26.83 -5.81
C SER A 75 2.62 -27.98 -5.35
N LEU A 76 2.71 -29.04 -6.16
CA LEU A 76 3.48 -30.25 -5.83
C LEU A 76 4.81 -30.32 -6.59
N GLY A 77 5.03 -29.46 -7.59
CA GLY A 77 6.24 -29.48 -8.42
C GLY A 77 6.35 -30.70 -9.34
N LEU A 78 5.27 -31.49 -9.43
CA LEU A 78 5.20 -32.74 -10.18
C LEU A 78 4.79 -32.45 -11.62
N VAL A 79 5.49 -33.07 -12.57
CA VAL A 79 5.18 -32.98 -14.01
C VAL A 79 4.27 -34.16 -14.36
N PRO A 80 3.22 -33.97 -15.18
CA PRO A 80 2.35 -35.08 -15.59
C PRO A 80 3.15 -36.19 -16.29
N GLU A 81 2.69 -37.44 -16.10
CA GLU A 81 3.30 -38.64 -16.65
C GLU A 81 3.36 -38.56 -18.18
N GLY A 82 4.55 -38.31 -18.74
CA GLY A 82 4.78 -38.23 -20.19
C GLY A 82 5.40 -36.92 -20.68
N GLU A 83 5.46 -35.87 -19.85
CA GLU A 83 6.11 -34.60 -20.21
C GLU A 83 7.47 -34.44 -19.53
N THR A 84 8.46 -33.93 -20.25
CA THR A 84 9.82 -33.70 -19.72
C THR A 84 9.99 -32.22 -19.41
N LYS A 85 10.33 -31.86 -18.17
CA LYS A 85 10.61 -30.47 -17.77
C LYS A 85 11.89 -29.97 -18.43
N ILE A 86 11.77 -29.24 -19.54
CA ILE A 86 12.91 -28.64 -20.23
C ILE A 86 13.30 -27.34 -19.51
N TYR A 87 14.45 -27.34 -18.85
CA TYR A 87 15.03 -26.14 -18.26
C TYR A 87 15.88 -25.44 -19.34
N PHE A 88 15.38 -24.35 -19.91
CA PHE A 88 16.18 -23.51 -20.80
C PHE A 88 17.20 -22.73 -19.96
N LYS A 89 18.41 -23.27 -19.83
CA LYS A 89 19.54 -22.51 -19.30
C LYS A 89 19.89 -21.45 -20.33
N SER A 90 19.56 -20.18 -20.03
CA SER A 90 20.00 -19.03 -20.82
C SER A 90 21.51 -19.11 -20.98
N LEU A 91 21.98 -19.41 -22.20
CA LEU A 91 23.36 -19.18 -22.60
C LEU A 91 23.49 -17.68 -22.83
N GLU A 92 23.82 -16.97 -21.76
CA GLU A 92 24.33 -15.61 -21.85
C GLU A 92 25.73 -15.69 -22.48
N ASN A 93 25.85 -15.13 -23.68
CA ASN A 93 27.07 -14.99 -24.47
C ASN A 93 27.52 -13.53 -24.42
#